data_AF-A0A962YE16-F1
#
_entry.id   AF-A0A962YE16-F1
#
_cell.length_a   1.000
_cell.length_b   1.000
_cell.length_c   1.000
_cell.angle_alpha   90.00
_cell.angle_beta   90.00
_cell.angle_gamma   90.00
#
_symmetry.space_group_name_H-M   'P 1'
#
loop_
_entity.id
_entity.type
_entity.pdbx_description
1 polymer ?
#
loop_
_entity_poly.entity_id
_entity_poly.type
_entity_poly.pdbx_seq_one_letter_code
_entity_poly.pdbx_strand_id
1 'polypeptide(L)'
;DIVLTDRAVSRHHAEIHVTKQGLLIRDLGSTNGTFVGQLRVTEAYLTPDTSCTIGYSQLSIQLRTEEHHFRIPKENHLGELVGASEPMRELFGYLRAVADTPTTVLINGESGCGKELVARTLHELSGRPGALVVFDASVTDHEMVRNDLFGHVKGAFTGAAGSREGAFRRAHEGTLFIDEIGE
;
A
#
# COMPACT_ATOMS: atom_id res chain seq x y z
N ASP A 1 -13.36 3.82 -4.19
CA ASP A 1 -14.49 4.29 -5.00
C ASP A 1 -14.62 5.80 -4.96
N ILE A 2 -14.88 6.43 -6.11
CA ILE A 2 -15.15 7.87 -6.22
C ILE A 2 -16.67 8.05 -6.31
N VAL A 3 -17.23 8.91 -5.44
CA VAL A 3 -18.66 9.19 -5.44
C VAL A 3 -18.92 10.51 -6.16
N LEU A 4 -19.74 10.48 -7.21
CA LEU A 4 -20.20 11.67 -7.92
C LEU A 4 -21.59 12.05 -7.44
N THR A 5 -21.84 13.35 -7.23
CA THR A 5 -23.16 13.89 -6.86
C THR A 5 -24.09 14.08 -8.06
N ASP A 6 -23.66 13.64 -9.23
CA ASP A 6 -24.38 13.81 -10.48
C ASP A 6 -25.51 12.79 -10.61
N ARG A 7 -26.75 13.30 -10.63
CA ARG A 7 -27.99 12.51 -10.73
C ARG A 7 -28.09 11.64 -11.98
N ALA A 8 -27.37 11.97 -13.05
CA ALA A 8 -27.33 11.18 -14.28
C ALA A 8 -26.33 10.01 -14.20
N VAL A 9 -25.62 9.86 -13.09
CA VAL A 9 -24.65 8.79 -12.87
C VAL A 9 -25.31 7.64 -12.12
N SER A 10 -25.38 6.47 -12.76
CA SER A 10 -25.78 5.21 -12.12
C SER A 10 -24.92 4.92 -10.89
N ARG A 11 -25.51 4.23 -9.89
CA ARG A 11 -24.82 3.87 -8.63
C ARG A 11 -23.45 3.21 -8.87
N HIS A 12 -23.40 2.22 -9.76
CA HIS A 12 -22.16 1.65 -10.29
C HIS A 12 -22.14 1.97 -11.78
N HIS A 13 -21.41 3.02 -12.16
CA HIS A 13 -21.45 3.52 -13.54
C HIS A 13 -20.32 2.95 -14.40
N ALA A 14 -19.10 3.10 -13.93
CA ALA A 14 -17.89 2.67 -14.61
C ALA A 14 -16.82 2.29 -13.58
N GLU A 15 -15.90 1.44 -14.00
CA GLU A 15 -14.68 1.11 -13.27
C GLU A 15 -13.46 1.55 -14.08
N ILE A 16 -12.36 1.87 -13.38
CA ILE A 16 -11.09 2.24 -13.99
C ILE A 16 -10.01 1.32 -13.43
N HIS A 17 -9.27 0.67 -14.32
CA HIS A 17 -8.19 -0.26 -13.99
C HIS A 17 -6.87 0.21 -14.59
N VAL A 18 -5.79 0.07 -13.83
CA VAL A 18 -4.43 0.19 -14.37
C VAL A 18 -4.02 -1.17 -14.93
N THR A 19 -3.67 -1.23 -16.20
CA THR A 19 -3.15 -2.44 -16.86
C THR A 19 -1.73 -2.22 -17.38
N LYS A 20 -1.08 -3.28 -17.87
CA LYS A 20 0.23 -3.18 -18.54
C LYS A 20 0.20 -2.27 -19.79
N GLN A 21 -0.99 -2.02 -20.35
CA GLN A 21 -1.18 -1.24 -21.58
C GLN A 21 -1.66 0.20 -21.29
N GLY A 22 -1.93 0.54 -20.02
CA GLY A 22 -2.37 1.87 -19.59
C GLY A 22 -3.63 1.83 -18.72
N LEU A 23 -4.30 2.98 -18.58
CA LEU A 23 -5.59 3.09 -17.89
C LEU A 23 -6.70 2.55 -18.79
N LEU A 24 -7.48 1.62 -18.28
CA LEU A 24 -8.66 1.06 -18.92
C LEU A 24 -9.91 1.53 -18.18
N ILE A 25 -10.82 2.19 -18.87
CA ILE A 25 -12.17 2.46 -18.36
C ILE A 25 -13.14 1.43 -18.92
N ARG A 26 -14.04 0.91 -18.06
CA ARG A 26 -15.12 0.00 -18.44
C ARG A 26 -16.46 0.48 -17.89
N ASP A 27 -17.46 0.53 -18.75
CA ASP A 27 -18.85 0.80 -18.37
C ASP A 27 -19.48 -0.44 -17.72
N LEU A 28 -20.19 -0.25 -16.61
CA LEU A 28 -20.79 -1.33 -15.82
C LEU A 28 -22.26 -1.57 -16.17
N GLY A 29 -22.67 -1.27 -17.40
CA GLY A 29 -24.06 -1.34 -17.84
C GLY A 29 -24.85 -0.11 -17.37
N SER A 30 -24.22 1.06 -17.42
CA SER A 30 -24.82 2.30 -16.95
C SER A 30 -26.03 2.70 -17.80
N THR A 31 -26.98 3.40 -17.18
CA THR A 31 -28.21 3.83 -17.86
C THR A 31 -27.91 4.82 -18.98
N ASN A 32 -26.99 5.75 -18.74
CA ASN A 32 -26.67 6.84 -19.67
C ASN A 32 -25.43 6.57 -20.52
N GLY A 33 -24.67 5.52 -20.23
CA GLY A 33 -23.43 5.17 -20.93
C GLY A 33 -22.24 5.99 -20.47
N THR A 34 -21.06 5.38 -20.61
CA THR A 34 -19.76 6.02 -20.48
C THR A 34 -19.25 6.48 -21.84
N PHE A 35 -18.73 7.69 -21.91
CA PHE A 35 -18.19 8.27 -23.13
C PHE A 35 -16.72 8.64 -22.97
N VAL A 36 -15.93 8.42 -24.02
CA VAL A 36 -14.53 8.84 -24.14
C VAL A 36 -14.47 9.78 -25.34
N GLY A 37 -14.24 11.07 -25.08
CA GLY A 37 -14.54 12.12 -26.05
C GLY A 37 -16.02 12.10 -26.44
N GLN A 38 -16.32 11.87 -27.71
CA GLN A 38 -17.71 11.74 -28.22
C GLN A 38 -18.15 10.28 -28.43
N LEU A 39 -17.26 9.32 -28.22
CA LEU A 39 -17.55 7.91 -28.48
C LEU A 39 -18.14 7.28 -27.22
N ARG A 40 -19.30 6.63 -27.36
CA ARG A 40 -19.83 5.75 -26.31
C ARG A 40 -19.02 4.46 -26.30
N VAL A 41 -18.53 4.07 -25.14
CA VAL A 41 -17.66 2.90 -24.99
C VAL A 41 -18.24 1.93 -23.96
N THR A 42 -18.04 0.64 -24.20
CA THR A 42 -18.15 -0.39 -23.16
C THR A 42 -16.82 -0.57 -22.44
N GLU A 43 -15.72 -0.43 -23.17
CA GLU A 43 -14.36 -0.52 -22.65
C GLU A 43 -13.41 0.29 -23.56
N ALA A 44 -12.49 1.05 -22.96
CA ALA A 44 -11.52 1.83 -23.72
C ALA A 44 -10.25 2.14 -22.91
N TYR A 45 -9.11 2.16 -23.60
CA TYR A 45 -7.86 2.68 -23.03
C TYR A 45 -7.87 4.22 -23.07
N LEU A 46 -7.47 4.83 -21.96
CA LEU A 46 -7.39 6.27 -21.80
C LEU A 46 -5.99 6.77 -22.06
N THR A 47 -5.87 7.85 -22.83
CA THR A 47 -4.64 8.65 -22.93
C THR A 47 -4.73 9.87 -22.01
N PRO A 48 -3.60 10.46 -21.58
CA PRO A 48 -3.58 11.59 -20.64
C PRO A 48 -4.41 12.81 -21.07
N ASP A 49 -4.57 12.99 -22.39
CA ASP A 49 -5.26 14.14 -22.99
C ASP A 49 -6.76 13.89 -23.20
N THR A 50 -7.25 12.71 -22.86
CA THR A 50 -8.62 12.32 -23.15
C THR A 50 -9.53 12.59 -21.95
N SER A 51 -10.65 13.27 -22.20
CA SER A 51 -11.72 13.42 -21.23
C SER A 51 -12.77 12.33 -21.39
N CYS A 52 -13.25 11.82 -20.26
CA CYS A 52 -14.38 10.92 -20.19
C CYS A 52 -15.62 11.69 -19.73
N THR A 53 -16.80 11.31 -20.22
CA THR A 53 -18.07 11.88 -19.75
C THR A 53 -18.93 10.76 -19.20
N ILE A 54 -19.45 10.97 -17.99
CA ILE A 54 -20.34 10.08 -17.27
C ILE A 54 -21.48 10.93 -16.71
N GLY A 55 -22.70 10.73 -17.20
CA GLY A 55 -23.80 11.66 -16.91
C GLY A 55 -23.51 13.07 -17.46
N TYR A 56 -23.56 14.08 -16.61
CA TYR A 56 -23.15 15.46 -16.89
C TYR A 56 -21.71 15.77 -16.41
N SER A 57 -21.06 14.81 -15.77
CA SER A 57 -19.72 14.96 -15.22
C SER A 57 -18.67 14.68 -16.29
N GLN A 58 -17.74 15.61 -16.46
CA GLN A 58 -16.56 15.43 -17.29
C GLN A 58 -15.37 15.10 -16.39
N LEU A 59 -14.72 13.98 -16.67
CA LEU A 59 -13.60 13.44 -15.93
C LEU A 59 -12.35 13.53 -16.79
N SER A 60 -11.29 14.13 -16.26
CA SER A 60 -9.93 13.96 -16.79
C SER A 60 -9.18 13.07 -15.82
N ILE A 61 -8.60 11.99 -16.34
CA ILE A 61 -7.91 10.99 -15.53
C ILE A 61 -6.45 11.01 -15.97
N GLN A 62 -5.58 11.42 -15.07
CA GLN A 62 -4.15 11.41 -15.28
C GLN A 62 -3.53 10.38 -14.34
N LEU A 63 -2.80 9.42 -14.90
CA LEU A 63 -1.84 8.64 -14.13
C LEU A 63 -0.72 9.60 -13.72
N ARG A 64 -0.74 10.04 -12.47
CA ARG A 64 0.48 10.54 -11.86
C ARG A 64 1.28 9.33 -11.40
N THR A 65 2.11 8.81 -12.30
CA THR A 65 3.35 8.21 -11.85
C THR A 65 4.15 9.36 -11.30
N GLU A 66 4.16 9.52 -9.98
CA GLU A 66 5.11 10.40 -9.36
C GLU A 66 6.49 9.84 -9.71
N GLU A 67 7.09 10.34 -10.79
CA GLU A 67 8.54 10.46 -10.83
C GLU A 67 8.86 11.43 -9.71
N HIS A 68 8.89 10.90 -8.49
CA HIS A 68 9.40 11.64 -7.38
C HIS A 68 10.88 11.85 -7.66
N HIS A 69 11.18 12.97 -8.30
CA HIS A 69 12.47 13.64 -8.16
C HIS A 69 12.57 14.07 -6.69
N PHE A 70 12.77 13.11 -5.78
CA PHE A 70 13.20 13.43 -4.44
C PHE A 70 14.51 14.18 -4.59
N ARG A 71 14.67 15.26 -3.84
CA ARG A 71 16.02 15.80 -3.63
C ARG A 71 16.83 14.69 -3.01
N ILE A 72 17.70 14.07 -3.79
CA ILE A 72 18.62 13.03 -3.34
C ILE A 72 19.39 13.63 -2.15
N PRO A 73 19.16 13.15 -0.91
CA PRO A 73 19.87 13.66 0.24
C PRO A 73 21.36 13.49 0.01
N LYS A 74 22.16 14.49 0.38
CA LYS A 74 23.63 14.38 0.33
C LYS A 74 24.20 13.52 1.47
N GLU A 75 23.34 13.15 2.42
CA GLU A 75 23.67 12.30 3.56
C GLU A 75 23.95 10.87 3.09
N ASN A 76 24.95 10.24 3.71
CA ASN A 76 25.29 8.84 3.44
C ASN A 76 24.72 7.89 4.50
N HIS A 77 23.77 8.37 5.32
CA HIS A 77 23.11 7.60 6.35
C HIS A 77 21.70 8.13 6.61
N LEU A 78 20.83 7.26 7.12
CA LEU A 78 19.49 7.58 7.61
C LEU A 78 19.15 6.61 8.76
N GLY A 79 19.06 7.11 9.98
CA GLY A 79 19.00 6.23 11.15
C GLY A 79 20.23 5.33 11.21
N GLU A 80 20.02 4.02 11.33
CA GLU A 80 21.07 2.99 11.30
C GLU A 80 21.49 2.58 9.88
N LEU A 81 20.75 2.98 8.83
CA LEU A 81 21.11 2.67 7.45
C LEU A 81 22.32 3.49 7.01
N VAL A 82 23.28 2.83 6.37
CA VAL A 82 24.49 3.46 5.80
C VAL A 82 24.59 3.13 4.32
N GLY A 83 24.84 4.13 3.48
CA GLY A 83 25.00 3.96 2.04
C GLY A 83 25.25 5.27 1.32
N ALA A 84 26.28 5.31 0.48
CA ALA A 84 26.67 6.51 -0.28
C ALA A 84 26.31 6.44 -1.77
N SER A 85 25.80 5.30 -2.24
CA SER A 85 25.36 5.12 -3.63
C SER A 85 24.10 5.93 -3.90
N GLU A 86 23.90 6.30 -5.16
CA GLU A 86 22.72 7.02 -5.61
C GLU A 86 21.41 6.27 -5.26
N PRO A 87 21.27 4.95 -5.52
CA PRO A 87 20.07 4.21 -5.12
C PRO A 87 19.79 4.20 -3.61
N MET A 88 20.83 4.18 -2.77
CA MET A 88 20.65 4.25 -1.31
C MET A 88 20.17 5.63 -0.87
N ARG A 89 20.67 6.69 -1.48
CA ARG A 89 20.20 8.05 -1.19
C ARG A 89 18.77 8.27 -1.70
N GLU A 90 18.42 7.70 -2.84
CA GLU A 90 17.02 7.66 -3.30
C GLU A 90 16.13 6.94 -2.29
N LEU A 91 16.54 5.74 -1.83
CA LEU A 91 15.85 5.01 -0.76
C LEU A 91 15.65 5.91 0.47
N PHE A 92 16.67 6.63 0.93
CA PHE A 92 16.50 7.57 2.05
C PHE A 92 15.43 8.64 1.79
N GLY A 93 15.34 9.14 0.56
CA GLY A 93 14.26 10.03 0.13
C GLY A 93 12.89 9.39 0.26
N TYR A 94 12.72 8.18 -0.26
CA TYR A 94 11.48 7.40 -0.14
C TYR A 94 11.09 7.17 1.33
N LEU A 95 12.03 6.70 2.16
CA LEU A 95 11.75 6.41 3.56
C LEU A 95 11.25 7.65 4.31
N ARG A 96 11.86 8.82 4.07
CA ARG A 96 11.38 10.08 4.66
C ARG A 96 10.00 10.48 4.17
N ALA A 97 9.70 10.25 2.88
CA ALA A 97 8.45 10.66 2.27
C ALA A 97 7.25 9.77 2.65
N VAL A 98 7.48 8.48 2.91
CA VAL A 98 6.40 7.55 3.26
C VAL A 98 6.20 7.39 4.76
N ALA A 99 7.19 7.74 5.59
CA ALA A 99 7.20 7.43 7.02
C ALA A 99 5.98 7.97 7.78
N ASP A 100 5.54 9.20 7.53
CA ASP A 100 4.41 9.84 8.21
C ASP A 100 3.05 9.52 7.57
N THR A 101 3.03 8.72 6.50
CA THR A 101 1.81 8.39 5.78
C THR A 101 1.10 7.17 6.38
N PRO A 102 -0.25 7.12 6.38
CA PRO A 102 -1.01 5.96 6.84
C PRO A 102 -1.11 4.89 5.74
N THR A 103 0.02 4.50 5.15
CA THR A 103 0.10 3.49 4.08
C THR A 103 0.81 2.22 4.52
N THR A 104 0.59 1.13 3.78
CA THR A 104 1.37 -0.11 3.92
C THR A 104 2.59 -0.04 3.00
N VAL A 105 3.76 -0.42 3.52
CA VAL A 105 5.02 -0.42 2.78
C VAL A 105 5.48 -1.86 2.53
N LEU A 106 5.83 -2.17 1.29
CA LEU A 106 6.47 -3.43 0.92
C LEU A 106 7.97 -3.19 0.73
N ILE A 107 8.80 -3.95 1.42
CA ILE A 107 10.27 -3.83 1.37
C ILE A 107 10.83 -5.04 0.63
N ASN A 108 11.44 -4.81 -0.54
CA ASN A 108 12.05 -5.85 -1.35
C ASN A 108 13.57 -5.76 -1.31
N GLY A 109 14.22 -6.92 -1.31
CA GLY A 109 15.68 -7.03 -1.36
C GLY A 109 16.14 -8.43 -1.04
N GLU A 110 17.36 -8.77 -1.43
CA GLU A 110 17.97 -10.06 -1.13
C GLU A 110 18.13 -10.25 0.40
N SER A 111 18.37 -11.50 0.82
CA SER A 111 18.68 -11.80 2.21
C SER A 111 19.95 -11.06 2.63
N GLY A 112 19.94 -10.47 3.84
CA GLY A 112 21.08 -9.71 4.36
C GLY A 112 21.22 -8.26 3.86
N CYS A 113 20.33 -7.75 2.99
CA CYS A 113 20.40 -6.34 2.55
C CYS A 113 19.93 -5.29 3.58
N GLY A 114 19.63 -5.70 4.82
CA GLY A 114 19.22 -4.78 5.89
C GLY A 114 17.74 -4.36 5.84
N LYS A 115 16.83 -5.20 5.35
CA LYS A 115 15.37 -4.93 5.32
C LYS A 115 14.81 -4.60 6.70
N GLU A 116 15.30 -5.26 7.75
CA GLU A 116 14.95 -4.95 9.15
C GLU A 116 15.33 -3.52 9.55
N LEU A 117 16.50 -3.04 9.12
CA LEU A 117 16.96 -1.66 9.38
C LEU A 117 16.06 -0.65 8.66
N VAL A 118 15.57 -1.00 7.46
CA VAL A 118 14.58 -0.19 6.73
C VAL A 118 13.27 -0.09 7.52
N ALA A 119 12.73 -1.21 8.00
CA ALA A 119 11.51 -1.24 8.80
C ALA A 119 11.65 -0.45 10.11
N ARG A 120 12.80 -0.57 10.80
CA ARG A 120 13.12 0.20 12.01
C ARG A 120 13.18 1.70 11.72
N THR A 121 13.90 2.08 10.66
CA THR A 121 14.03 3.48 10.25
C THR A 121 12.67 4.10 9.90
N LEU A 122 11.81 3.36 9.19
CA LEU A 122 10.44 3.82 8.89
C LEU A 122 9.61 4.03 10.16
N HIS A 123 9.67 3.09 11.09
CA HIS A 123 8.95 3.21 12.35
C HIS A 123 9.40 4.44 13.15
N GLU A 124 10.72 4.65 13.28
CA GLU A 124 11.28 5.82 13.97
C GLU A 124 10.87 7.14 13.30
N LEU A 125 10.96 7.22 11.98
CA LEU A 125 10.60 8.43 11.22
C LEU A 125 9.10 8.71 11.22
N SER A 126 8.26 7.68 11.39
CA SER A 126 6.80 7.83 11.42
C SER A 126 6.28 8.59 12.64
N GLY A 127 7.08 8.67 13.71
CA GLY A 127 6.67 9.29 14.97
C GLY A 127 5.54 8.54 15.71
N ARG A 128 5.23 7.30 15.30
CA ARG A 128 4.20 6.48 15.95
C ARG A 128 4.59 6.17 17.40
N PRO A 129 3.69 6.35 18.38
CA PRO A 129 4.02 6.18 19.80
C PRO A 129 4.05 4.71 20.25
N GLY A 130 3.41 3.80 19.51
CA GLY A 130 3.41 2.37 19.82
C GLY A 130 4.71 1.67 19.42
N ALA A 131 4.80 0.37 19.69
CA ALA A 131 6.01 -0.41 19.42
C ALA A 131 6.13 -0.85 17.96
N LEU A 132 7.37 -1.02 17.49
CA LEU A 132 7.69 -1.86 16.34
C LEU A 132 7.64 -3.33 16.77
N VAL A 133 6.68 -4.07 16.23
CA VAL A 133 6.54 -5.51 16.46
C VAL A 133 6.96 -6.24 15.19
N VAL A 134 7.96 -7.09 15.32
CA VAL A 134 8.38 -8.00 14.25
C VAL A 134 7.57 -9.29 14.37
N PHE A 135 7.01 -9.71 13.24
CA PHE A 135 6.34 -10.99 13.05
C PHE A 135 7.02 -11.73 11.91
N ASP A 136 7.63 -12.86 12.25
CA ASP A 136 8.27 -13.75 11.29
C ASP A 136 7.20 -14.68 10.68
N ALA A 137 7.02 -14.59 9.36
CA ALA A 137 6.03 -15.37 8.62
C ALA A 137 6.54 -16.73 8.13
N SER A 138 7.78 -17.13 8.46
CA SER A 138 8.39 -18.40 8.06
C SER A 138 7.69 -19.66 8.61
N VAL A 139 6.82 -19.48 9.62
CA VAL A 139 6.13 -20.59 10.29
C VAL A 139 5.12 -21.25 9.35
N THR A 140 5.35 -22.51 9.00
CA THR A 140 4.47 -23.28 8.11
C THR A 140 3.12 -23.66 8.75
N ASP A 141 3.04 -23.73 10.09
CA ASP A 141 1.80 -24.11 10.78
C ASP A 141 0.83 -22.92 10.88
N HIS A 142 -0.26 -22.98 10.11
CA HIS A 142 -1.31 -21.97 10.09
C HIS A 142 -1.96 -21.68 11.46
N GLU A 143 -2.07 -22.68 12.34
CA GLU A 143 -2.62 -22.48 13.69
C GLU A 143 -1.65 -21.66 14.55
N MET A 144 -0.34 -21.92 14.44
CA MET A 144 0.69 -21.14 15.13
C MET A 144 0.73 -19.69 14.63
N VAL A 145 0.72 -19.49 13.30
CA VAL A 145 0.66 -18.15 12.67
C VAL A 145 -0.55 -17.36 13.17
N ARG A 146 -1.74 -17.99 13.19
CA ARG A 146 -2.95 -17.34 13.70
C ARG A 146 -2.80 -16.98 15.18
N ASN A 147 -2.29 -17.89 16.00
CA ASN A 147 -2.09 -17.65 17.42
C ASN A 147 -1.08 -16.54 17.70
N ASP A 148 -0.03 -16.39 16.89
CA ASP A 148 0.96 -15.33 17.08
C ASP A 148 0.48 -13.97 16.56
N LEU A 149 -0.31 -13.93 15.49
CA LEU A 149 -0.90 -12.69 14.96
C LEU A 149 -2.04 -12.16 15.85
N PHE A 150 -2.98 -13.03 16.22
CA PHE A 150 -4.22 -12.65 16.91
C PHE A 150 -4.17 -12.87 18.43
N GLY A 151 -3.24 -13.70 18.90
CA GLY A 151 -3.17 -14.09 20.30
C GLY A 151 -4.20 -15.17 20.63
N HIS A 152 -4.18 -15.61 21.90
CA HIS A 152 -5.14 -16.56 22.43
C HIS A 152 -5.38 -16.31 23.92
N VAL A 153 -6.53 -16.79 24.41
CA VAL A 153 -6.83 -16.84 25.84
C VAL A 153 -6.49 -18.22 26.39
N LYS A 154 -6.29 -18.30 27.71
CA LYS A 154 -6.05 -19.57 28.40
C LYS A 154 -7.16 -20.58 28.07
N GLY A 155 -6.80 -21.79 27.67
CA GLY A 155 -7.74 -22.85 27.33
C GLY A 155 -8.33 -22.78 25.91
N ALA A 156 -7.83 -21.90 25.04
CA ALA A 156 -8.28 -21.84 23.63
C ALA A 156 -7.94 -23.11 22.81
N PHE A 157 -6.89 -23.85 23.20
CA PHE A 157 -6.50 -25.13 22.61
C PHE A 157 -5.74 -26.00 23.63
N THR A 158 -5.52 -27.28 23.32
CA THR A 158 -4.75 -28.22 24.15
C THR A 158 -3.29 -27.75 24.27
N GLY A 159 -2.88 -27.34 25.47
CA GLY A 159 -1.54 -26.77 25.72
C GLY A 159 -1.52 -25.26 25.94
N ALA A 160 -2.65 -24.56 25.78
CA ALA A 160 -2.78 -23.12 26.08
C ALA A 160 -2.79 -22.85 27.59
N ALA A 161 -1.61 -22.94 28.21
CA ALA A 161 -1.42 -22.79 29.66
C ALA A 161 -1.70 -21.36 30.17
N GLY A 162 -1.58 -20.35 29.29
CA GLY A 162 -1.81 -18.94 29.60
C GLY A 162 -2.46 -18.18 28.44
N SER A 163 -2.76 -16.91 28.64
CA SER A 163 -3.17 -15.99 27.56
C SER A 163 -1.95 -15.31 26.97
N ARG A 164 -1.93 -15.15 25.65
CA ARG A 164 -0.89 -14.43 24.90
C ARG A 164 -1.51 -13.38 24.02
N GLU A 165 -0.94 -12.19 24.04
CA GLU A 165 -1.35 -11.10 23.18
C GLU A 165 -0.76 -11.25 21.78
N GLY A 166 -1.61 -11.09 20.75
CA GLY A 166 -1.21 -11.20 19.35
C GLY A 166 -0.38 -10.02 18.87
N ALA A 167 0.40 -10.23 17.81
CA ALA A 167 1.24 -9.21 17.18
C ALA A 167 0.46 -7.94 16.79
N PHE A 168 -0.78 -8.06 16.29
CA PHE A 168 -1.61 -6.90 15.97
C PHE A 168 -1.89 -6.00 17.17
N ARG A 169 -2.19 -6.60 18.33
CA ARG A 169 -2.49 -5.83 19.54
C ARG A 169 -1.21 -5.28 20.18
N ARG A 170 -0.12 -6.05 20.17
CA ARG A 170 1.20 -5.56 20.60
C ARG A 170 1.69 -4.38 19.75
N ALA A 171 1.33 -4.33 18.47
CA ALA A 171 1.68 -3.27 17.52
C ALA A 171 0.68 -2.11 17.53
N HIS A 172 -0.28 -2.07 18.47
CA HIS A 172 -1.27 -1.00 18.54
C HIS A 172 -0.58 0.37 18.65
N GLU A 173 -1.06 1.32 17.85
CA GLU A 173 -0.46 2.66 17.67
C GLU A 173 1.00 2.67 17.20
N GLY A 174 1.55 1.52 16.79
CA GLY A 174 2.93 1.33 16.35
C GLY A 174 3.03 0.81 14.92
N THR A 175 3.97 -0.10 14.69
CA THR A 175 4.21 -0.70 13.37
C THR A 175 4.32 -2.21 13.50
N LEU A 176 3.57 -2.95 12.69
CA LEU A 176 3.77 -4.39 12.51
C LEU A 176 4.67 -4.59 11.28
N PHE A 177 5.87 -5.12 11.50
CA PHE A 177 6.75 -5.56 10.42
C PHE A 177 6.59 -7.06 10.23
N ILE A 178 6.21 -7.47 9.03
CA ILE A 178 6.06 -8.88 8.66
C ILE A 178 7.28 -9.25 7.83
N ASP A 179 8.14 -10.11 8.38
CA ASP A 179 9.33 -10.60 7.69
C ASP A 179 9.05 -11.94 6.99
N GLU A 180 9.85 -12.25 5.97
CA GLU A 180 9.75 -13.49 5.17
C GLU A 180 8.37 -13.71 4.52
N ILE A 181 7.67 -12.62 4.19
CA ILE A 181 6.38 -12.71 3.50
C ILE A 181 6.57 -13.17 2.03
N GLY A 182 6.29 -14.45 1.78
CA GLY A 182 6.31 -15.04 0.43
C GLY A 182 7.46 -16.02 0.14
N GLU A 183 8.31 -16.33 1.13
CA GLU A 183 8.95 -17.65 1.20
C GLU A 183 7.94 -18.71 1.65
#